data_AF-A0A8D3CPK7-F1
#
_entry.id   AF-A0A8D3CPK7-F1
#
_cell.length_a   1.000
_cell.length_b   1.000
_cell.length_c   1.000
_cell.angle_alpha   90.00
_cell.angle_beta   90.00
_cell.angle_gamma   90.00
#
_symmetry.space_group_name_H-M   'P 1'
#
loop_
_entity.id
_entity.type
_entity.pdbx_description
1 polymer ?
#
loop_
_entity_poly.entity_id
_entity_poly.type
_entity_poly.pdbx_seq_one_letter_code
_entity_poly.pdbx_strand_id
1 'polypeptide(L)' 'MDVLNLWNEDPEELLLDLGFGCDEPDLSGRIPARFINYQSQARGINLQVFLEAQENRLDLENPDVSRKSRFSW' A
#
# COMPACT_ATOMS: atom_id res chain seq x y z
N MET A 1 23.90 25.68 -26.22
CA MET A 1 23.15 25.16 -25.05
C MET A 1 22.87 23.71 -25.38
N ASP A 2 23.79 22.84 -25.00
CA ASP A 2 23.76 21.42 -25.38
C ASP A 2 22.69 20.69 -24.56
N VAL A 3 21.93 19.84 -25.25
CA VAL A 3 20.87 18.99 -24.68
C VAL A 3 21.34 18.12 -23.50
N LEU A 4 22.66 17.92 -23.36
CA LEU A 4 23.31 17.22 -22.25
C LEU A 4 23.16 17.95 -20.90
N ASN A 5 22.99 19.27 -20.89
CA ASN A 5 22.81 20.03 -19.63
C ASN A 5 21.40 19.93 -19.04
N LEU A 6 20.43 19.36 -19.78
CA LEU A 6 19.06 19.15 -19.28
C LEU A 6 18.92 17.82 -18.52
N TRP A 7 19.90 16.92 -18.62
CA TRP A 7 19.91 15.58 -18.02
C TRP A 7 20.82 15.51 -16.79
N ASN A 8 21.12 16.65 -16.19
CA ASN A 8 21.93 16.76 -14.97
C ASN A 8 21.04 16.91 -13.72
N GLU A 9 19.78 16.50 -13.81
CA GLU A 9 18.92 16.31 -12.65
C GLU A 9 19.32 14.98 -12.01
N ASP A 10 19.57 15.00 -10.72
CA ASP A 10 19.90 13.81 -9.96
C ASP A 10 18.79 12.77 -10.18
N PRO A 11 19.11 11.53 -10.62
CA PRO A 11 18.09 10.50 -10.79
C PRO A 11 17.27 10.27 -9.51
N GLU A 12 17.82 10.53 -8.33
CA GLU A 12 17.08 10.48 -7.07
C GLU A 12 16.04 11.59 -6.95
N GLU A 13 16.39 12.84 -7.29
CA GLU A 13 15.44 13.98 -7.28
C GLU A 13 14.28 13.75 -8.27
N LEU A 14 14.59 13.26 -9.48
CA LEU A 14 13.57 12.92 -10.46
C LEU A 14 12.61 11.85 -9.93
N LEU A 15 13.13 10.83 -9.24
CA LEU A 15 12.32 9.76 -8.66
C LEU A 15 11.43 10.29 -7.53
N LEU A 16 11.95 11.18 -6.68
CA LEU A 16 11.18 11.82 -5.61
C LEU A 16 10.05 12.69 -6.17
N ASP A 17 10.31 13.51 -7.20
CA ASP A 17 9.30 14.34 -7.87
C ASP A 17 8.21 13.51 -8.56
N LEU A 18 8.58 12.30 -9.04
CA LEU A 18 7.64 11.32 -9.58
C LEU A 18 6.86 10.56 -8.49
N GLY A 19 7.14 10.81 -7.21
CA GLY A 19 6.45 10.21 -6.06
C GLY A 19 6.99 8.85 -5.64
N PHE A 20 8.17 8.45 -6.11
CA PHE A 20 8.89 7.28 -5.56
C PHE A 20 9.60 7.68 -4.26
N GLY A 21 9.79 6.73 -3.35
CA GLY A 21 10.53 6.97 -2.10
C GLY A 21 9.80 7.82 -1.04
N CYS A 22 8.58 8.30 -1.33
CA CYS A 22 7.69 8.80 -0.30
C CYS A 22 7.29 7.66 0.64
N ASP A 23 7.23 7.94 1.94
CA ASP A 23 6.60 7.03 2.90
C ASP A 23 5.20 6.67 2.40
N GLU A 24 4.92 5.37 2.33
CA GLU A 24 3.62 4.89 1.89
C GLU A 24 2.56 5.52 2.79
N PRO A 25 1.61 6.32 2.24
CA PRO A 25 0.67 7.05 3.05
C PRO A 25 -0.09 6.07 3.93
N ASP A 26 -0.23 6.40 5.21
CA ASP A 26 -0.88 5.51 6.17
C ASP A 26 -2.24 5.06 5.62
N LEU A 27 -2.30 3.77 5.23
CA LEU A 27 -3.47 3.17 4.60
C LEU A 27 -4.68 3.24 5.54
N SER A 28 -4.43 3.30 6.86
CA SER A 28 -5.47 3.45 7.88
C SER A 28 -6.27 4.74 7.68
N GLY A 29 -5.62 5.84 7.26
CA GLY A 29 -6.26 7.13 7.02
C GLY A 29 -7.13 7.17 5.76
N ARG A 30 -6.94 6.24 4.82
CA ARG A 30 -7.75 6.13 3.60
C ARG A 30 -9.04 5.35 3.82
N ILE A 31 -9.09 4.49 4.84
CA ILE A 31 -10.25 3.66 5.15
C ILE A 31 -11.24 4.48 5.99
N PRO A 32 -12.48 4.71 5.52
CA PRO A 32 -13.45 5.43 6.31
C PRO A 32 -13.76 4.69 7.62
N ALA A 33 -13.71 5.40 8.75
CA ALA A 33 -13.91 4.85 10.09
C ALA A 33 -15.20 4.01 10.25
N ARG A 34 -16.23 4.29 9.44
CA ARG A 34 -17.48 3.53 9.47
C ARG A 34 -17.31 2.03 9.20
N PHE A 35 -16.31 1.64 8.40
CA PHE A 35 -16.06 0.23 8.07
C PHE A 35 -15.37 -0.53 9.20
N ILE A 36 -14.71 0.19 10.12
CA ILE A 36 -14.01 -0.38 11.27
C ILE A 36 -14.94 -0.36 12.50
N ASN A 37 -15.67 0.73 12.69
CA ASN A 37 -16.46 0.97 13.90
C ASN A 37 -17.85 0.34 13.88
N TYR A 38 -18.37 -0.04 12.72
CA TYR A 38 -19.72 -0.60 12.60
C TYR A 38 -19.70 -1.94 11.87
N GLN A 39 -20.59 -2.84 12.30
CA GLN A 39 -20.76 -4.14 11.66
C GLN A 39 -21.48 -4.01 10.32
N SER A 40 -21.09 -4.87 9.38
CA SER A 40 -21.79 -5.04 8.11
C SER A 40 -23.20 -5.59 8.35
N GLN A 41 -24.17 -5.12 7.56
CA GLN A 41 -25.52 -5.67 7.52
C GLN A 41 -25.64 -6.91 6.62
N ALA A 42 -24.61 -7.21 5.83
CA ALA A 42 -24.57 -8.41 4.99
C ALA A 42 -24.39 -9.66 5.84
N ARG A 43 -25.27 -10.65 5.67
CA ARG A 43 -25.16 -11.92 6.40
C ARG A 43 -23.91 -12.68 5.97
N GLY A 44 -23.13 -13.15 6.94
CA GLY A 44 -21.94 -13.98 6.71
C GLY A 44 -20.67 -13.22 6.33
N ILE A 45 -20.71 -11.89 6.29
CA ILE A 45 -19.52 -11.06 6.03
C ILE A 45 -19.31 -10.14 7.22
N ASN A 46 -18.16 -10.25 7.86
CA ASN A 46 -17.66 -9.25 8.81
C ASN A 46 -16.26 -8.80 8.37
N LEU A 47 -15.76 -7.70 8.96
CA LEU A 47 -14.47 -7.14 8.60
C LEU A 47 -13.33 -8.18 8.75
N GLN A 48 -13.38 -9.02 9.78
CA GLN A 48 -12.37 -10.03 10.04
C GLN A 48 -12.33 -11.10 8.91
N VAL A 49 -13.47 -11.63 8.51
CA VAL A 49 -13.59 -12.59 7.39
C VAL A 49 -13.11 -11.97 6.09
N PHE A 50 -13.39 -10.68 5.87
CA PHE A 50 -12.88 -9.97 4.71
C PHE A 50 -11.35 -9.85 4.73
N LEU A 51 -10.76 -9.43 5.87
CA LEU A 51 -9.31 -9.28 6.01
C LEU A 51 -8.58 -10.62 5.85
N GLU A 52 -9.10 -11.69 6.45
CA GLU A 52 -8.56 -13.05 6.29
C GLU A 52 -8.59 -13.51 4.82
N ALA A 53 -9.67 -13.20 4.09
CA ALA A 53 -9.76 -13.50 2.67
C ALA A 53 -8.76 -12.67 1.83
N GLN A 54 -8.47 -11.43 2.22
CA GLN A 54 -7.45 -10.61 1.54
C GLN A 54 -6.03 -11.12 1.83
N GLU A 55 -5.73 -11.48 3.07
CA GLU A 55 -4.43 -12.05 3.47
C GLU A 55 -4.13 -13.33 2.68
N ASN A 56 -5.09 -14.26 2.62
CA ASN A 56 -4.95 -15.49 1.85
C ASN A 56 -4.68 -15.25 0.35
N ARG A 57 -5.28 -14.20 -0.24
CA ARG A 57 -5.02 -13.83 -1.64
C ARG A 57 -3.63 -13.26 -1.82
N LEU A 58 -3.20 -12.37 -0.93
CA LEU A 58 -1.85 -11.79 -0.95
C LEU A 58 -0.78 -12.87 -0.81
N ASP A 59 -1.00 -13.86 0.07
CA ASP A 59 -0.10 -14.99 0.27
C ASP A 59 0.05 -15.85 -1.00
N LEU A 60 -1.05 -16.03 -1.74
CA LEU A 60 -1.07 -16.81 -2.97
C LEU A 60 -0.46 -16.06 -4.17
N GLU A 61 -0.76 -14.77 -4.28
CA GLU A 61 -0.35 -13.92 -5.41
C GLU A 61 1.08 -13.38 -5.25
N ASN A 62 1.52 -13.12 -4.02
CA ASN A 62 2.83 -12.52 -3.74
C ASN A 62 3.44 -13.00 -2.41
N PRO A 63 4.01 -14.22 -2.37
CA PRO A 63 4.52 -14.82 -1.15
C PRO A 63 5.70 -14.08 -0.50
N ASP A 64 6.41 -13.23 -1.25
CA ASP A 64 7.54 -12.44 -0.74
C ASP A 64 7.07 -11.18 0.02
N VAL A 65 6.01 -10.52 -0.46
CA VAL A 65 5.39 -9.36 0.21
C VAL A 65 4.67 -9.78 1.50
N SER A 66 3.96 -10.91 1.48
CA SER A 66 3.30 -11.51 2.66
C SER A 66 4.23 -11.70 3.86
N ARG A 67 5.46 -12.16 3.60
CA ARG A 67 6.45 -12.35 4.68
C ARG A 67 6.83 -11.00 5.29
N LYS A 68 7.04 -9.98 4.48
CA LYS A 68 7.44 -8.64 4.94
C LYS A 68 6.39 -7.99 5.85
N SER A 69 5.10 -8.19 5.56
CA SER A 69 3.98 -7.71 6.40
C SER A 69 3.89 -8.40 7.76
N ARG A 70 4.34 -9.66 7.88
CA ARG A 70 4.33 -10.43 9.13
C ARG A 70 5.52 -10.15 10.06
N PHE A 71 6.63 -9.66 9.52
CA PHE A 71 7.84 -9.34 10.29
C PHE A 71 7.99 -7.84 10.63
N SER A 72 6.98 -7.01 10.33
CA SER A 72 6.98 -5.56 10.58
C SER A 72 6.01 -5.12 11.70
N TRP A 73 5.72 -6.00 12.66
CA TRP A 73 5.00 -5.64 13.89
C TRP A 73 5.98 -5.43 15.05
#